data_AF-A0A9Q3EHK3-F1
#
_entry.id   AF-A0A9Q3EHK3-F1
#
_cell.length_a   1.000
_cell.length_b   1.000
_cell.length_c   1.000
_cell.angle_alpha   90.00
_cell.angle_beta   90.00
_cell.angle_gamma   90.00
#
_symmetry.space_group_name_H-M   'P 1'
#
loop_
_entity.id
_entity.type
_entity.pdbx_description
1 polymer ?
#
loop_
_entity_poly.entity_id
_entity_poly.type
_entity_poly.pdbx_seq_one_letter_code
_entity_poly.pdbx_strand_id
1 'polypeptide(L)'
;MKENLIDLLFKYKNAFSTDKEPLGAIIGHEVDIILNVEKPYPPLLRRPAYLASPRAREALEVHIKELMELGVLRKVGHNEKVEVTNYTCHYNLE
;
A
#
# COMPACT_ATOMS: atom_id res chain seq x y z
N MET A 1 -26.78 -7.23 -28.92
CA MET A 1 -26.37 -6.36 -27.79
C MET A 1 -25.42 -7.06 -26.81
N LYS A 2 -25.69 -8.31 -26.40
CA LYS A 2 -24.77 -9.11 -25.55
C LYS A 2 -23.41 -9.41 -26.20
N GLU A 3 -23.38 -9.69 -27.51
CA GLU A 3 -22.14 -9.99 -28.25
C GLU A 3 -21.15 -8.80 -28.22
N ASN A 4 -21.64 -7.59 -28.50
CA ASN A 4 -20.83 -6.36 -28.42
C ASN A 4 -20.24 -6.10 -27.02
N LEU A 5 -20.96 -6.47 -25.95
CA LEU A 5 -20.46 -6.30 -24.59
C LEU A 5 -19.30 -7.27 -24.30
N ILE A 6 -19.44 -8.52 -24.72
CA ILE A 6 -18.40 -9.54 -24.54
C ILE A 6 -17.14 -9.13 -25.29
N ASP A 7 -17.26 -8.67 -26.53
CA ASP A 7 -16.13 -8.20 -27.34
C ASP A 7 -15.41 -7.01 -26.67
N LEU A 8 -16.18 -6.08 -26.10
CA LEU A 8 -15.63 -4.94 -25.36
C LEU A 8 -14.87 -5.40 -24.11
N LEU A 9 -15.43 -6.30 -23.32
CA LEU A 9 -14.80 -6.83 -22.10
C LEU A 9 -13.52 -7.59 -22.43
N PHE A 10 -13.51 -8.40 -23.49
CA PHE A 10 -12.30 -9.09 -23.96
C PHE A 10 -11.23 -8.12 -24.47
N LYS A 11 -11.65 -7.07 -25.21
CA LYS A 11 -10.75 -6.04 -25.72
C LYS A 11 -10.03 -5.31 -24.58
N TYR A 12 -10.72 -5.03 -23.47
CA TYR A 12 -10.17 -4.32 -22.31
C TYR A 12 -9.87 -5.24 -21.12
N LYS A 13 -9.64 -6.55 -21.35
CA LYS A 13 -9.45 -7.52 -20.27
C LYS A 13 -8.35 -7.14 -19.26
N ASN A 14 -7.30 -6.46 -19.72
CA ASN A 14 -6.17 -6.01 -18.89
C ASN A 14 -6.49 -4.76 -18.04
N ALA A 15 -7.63 -4.11 -18.28
CA ALA A 15 -8.10 -3.00 -17.45
C ALA A 15 -8.80 -3.48 -16.17
N PHE A 16 -9.10 -4.78 -16.07
CA PHE A 16 -9.74 -5.39 -14.92
C PHE A 16 -8.70 -6.07 -14.03
N SER A 17 -8.87 -5.90 -12.72
CA SER A 17 -8.15 -6.67 -11.72
C SER A 17 -8.53 -8.15 -11.84
N THR A 18 -7.53 -9.04 -11.78
CA THR A 18 -7.75 -10.50 -11.78
C THR A 18 -7.09 -11.11 -10.56
N ASP A 19 -7.43 -12.34 -10.21
CA ASP A 19 -6.80 -13.05 -9.09
C ASP A 19 -5.27 -13.19 -9.24
N LYS A 20 -4.77 -13.12 -10.48
CA LYS A 20 -3.33 -13.20 -10.82
C LYS A 20 -2.65 -11.85 -10.89
N GLU A 21 -3.40 -10.80 -11.24
CA GLU A 21 -2.95 -9.42 -11.35
C GLU A 21 -3.95 -8.53 -10.60
N PRO A 22 -3.95 -8.58 -9.24
CA PRO A 22 -4.96 -7.90 -8.45
C PRO A 22 -4.78 -6.38 -8.45
N LEU A 23 -3.55 -5.92 -8.69
CA LEU A 23 -3.19 -4.52 -8.79
C LEU A 23 -2.89 -4.19 -10.25
N GLY A 24 -3.67 -3.27 -10.81
CA GLY A 24 -3.35 -2.72 -12.13
C GLY A 24 -1.97 -2.06 -12.08
N ALA A 25 -1.14 -2.33 -13.09
CA ALA A 25 0.19 -1.74 -13.22
C ALA A 25 0.07 -0.23 -13.50
N ILE A 26 -0.10 0.58 -12.47
CA ILE A 26 -0.05 2.04 -12.58
C ILE A 26 1.43 2.45 -12.59
N ILE A 27 2.00 2.50 -13.79
CA ILE A 27 3.39 2.93 -14.01
C ILE A 27 3.43 4.46 -13.99
N GLY A 28 4.35 5.05 -13.21
CA GLY A 28 4.62 6.49 -13.22
C GLY A 28 3.84 7.33 -12.19
N HIS A 29 3.34 6.72 -11.11
CA HIS A 29 2.78 7.42 -9.95
C HIS A 29 3.68 7.27 -8.72
N GLU A 30 4.97 7.49 -8.91
CA GLU A 30 5.90 7.63 -7.80
C GLU A 30 5.59 8.95 -7.10
N VAL A 31 5.35 8.89 -5.79
CA VAL A 31 5.11 10.07 -4.98
C VAL A 31 6.38 10.32 -4.19
N ASP A 32 7.03 11.45 -4.45
CA ASP A 32 8.09 11.95 -3.59
C ASP A 32 7.46 12.65 -2.40
N ILE A 33 7.93 12.31 -1.20
CA ILE A 33 7.35 12.79 0.04
C ILE A 33 8.41 13.30 0.98
N ILE A 34 8.36 14.61 1.22
CA ILE A 34 9.32 15.32 2.04
C ILE A 34 8.67 15.69 3.38
N LEU A 35 9.37 15.42 4.48
CA LEU A 35 8.97 15.89 5.80
C LEU A 35 9.25 17.39 5.94
N ASN A 36 8.29 18.14 6.47
CA ASN A 36 8.46 19.56 6.82
C ASN A 36 9.31 19.78 8.08
N VAL A 37 9.91 18.73 8.65
CA VAL A 37 10.66 18.77 9.91
C VAL A 37 12.01 18.08 9.77
N GLU A 38 13.04 18.70 10.32
CA GLU A 38 14.39 18.17 10.35
C GLU A 38 14.65 17.34 11.62
N LYS A 39 15.75 16.59 11.64
CA LYS A 39 16.16 15.81 12.82
C LYS A 39 16.56 16.76 13.97
N PRO A 40 16.25 16.42 15.23
CA PRO A 40 15.66 15.17 15.69
C PRO A 40 14.13 15.11 15.49
N TYR A 41 13.66 14.00 14.90
CA TYR A 41 12.23 13.79 14.67
C TYR A 41 11.40 13.82 15.97
N PRO A 42 10.16 14.35 15.92
CA PRO A 42 9.27 14.36 17.07
C PRO A 42 9.05 12.96 17.65
N PRO A 43 8.91 12.81 18.99
CA PRO A 43 8.65 11.52 19.62
C PRO A 43 7.43 10.78 19.06
N LEU A 44 6.45 11.54 18.53
CA LEU A 44 5.27 11.02 17.85
C LEU A 44 5.61 10.04 16.71
N LEU A 45 6.71 10.27 15.99
CA LEU A 45 7.14 9.42 14.88
C LEU A 45 7.88 8.15 15.34
N ARG A 46 8.14 8.00 16.65
CA ARG A 46 8.85 6.86 17.24
C ARG A 46 7.95 5.96 18.09
N ARG A 47 6.64 6.08 17.94
CA ARG A 47 5.69 5.28 18.72
C ARG A 47 5.85 3.80 18.37
N PRO A 48 5.93 2.90 19.35
CA PRO A 48 5.89 1.47 19.08
C PRO A 48 4.52 1.11 18.48
N ALA A 49 4.48 0.04 17.71
CA ALA A 49 3.22 -0.52 17.24
C ALA A 49 2.35 -0.92 18.44
N TYR A 50 1.05 -0.65 18.35
CA TYR A 50 0.09 -1.10 19.35
C TYR A 50 0.01 -2.62 19.35
N LEU A 51 -0.24 -3.19 20.53
CA LEU A 51 -0.41 -4.64 20.68
C LEU A 51 -1.70 -5.08 19.98
N ALA A 52 -1.57 -6.02 19.04
CA ALA A 52 -2.71 -6.70 18.42
C ALA A 52 -3.09 -7.94 19.24
N SER A 53 -4.37 -8.32 19.19
CA SER A 53 -4.82 -9.60 19.76
C SER A 53 -4.23 -10.78 18.96
N PRO A 54 -4.07 -11.98 19.55
CA PRO A 54 -3.51 -13.13 18.84
C PRO A 54 -4.24 -13.44 17.53
N ARG A 55 -5.58 -13.44 17.56
CA ARG A 55 -6.43 -13.65 16.38
C ARG A 55 -6.24 -12.56 15.33
N ALA A 56 -6.13 -11.30 15.75
CA ALA A 56 -5.90 -10.20 14.82
C ALA A 56 -4.51 -10.32 14.17
N ARG A 57 -3.49 -10.73 14.94
CA ARG A 57 -2.14 -10.91 14.43
C ARG A 57 -2.07 -12.00 13.35
N GLU A 58 -2.72 -13.15 13.57
CA GLU A 58 -2.78 -14.23 12.59
C GLU A 58 -3.43 -13.77 11.27
N ALA A 59 -4.55 -13.04 11.35
CA ALA A 59 -5.21 -12.51 10.16
C ALA A 59 -4.33 -11.47 9.42
N LEU A 60 -3.66 -10.60 10.17
CA LEU A 60 -2.74 -9.60 9.60
C LEU A 60 -1.54 -10.25 8.92
N GLU A 61 -0.97 -11.32 9.49
CA GLU A 61 0.17 -12.03 8.91
C GLU A 61 -0.14 -12.61 7.52
N VAL A 62 -1.36 -13.11 7.29
CA VAL A 62 -1.80 -13.59 5.97
C VAL A 62 -1.77 -12.45 4.95
N HIS A 63 -2.40 -11.32 5.27
CA HIS A 63 -2.48 -10.19 4.35
C HIS A 63 -1.14 -9.50 4.12
N ILE A 64 -0.29 -9.40 5.14
CA ILE A 64 1.07 -8.87 4.99
C ILE A 64 1.85 -9.73 3.99
N LYS A 65 1.73 -11.06 4.07
CA LYS A 65 2.40 -11.97 3.14
C LYS A 65 1.91 -11.77 1.71
N GLU A 66 0.60 -11.68 1.48
CA GLU A 66 0.02 -11.41 0.17
C GLU A 66 0.56 -10.10 -0.43
N LEU A 67 0.58 -9.03 0.38
CA LEU A 67 1.09 -7.72 -0.06
C LEU A 67 2.60 -7.73 -0.34
N MET A 68 3.38 -8.58 0.34
CA MET A 68 4.79 -8.77 0.03
C MET A 68 4.99 -9.52 -1.29
N GLU A 69 4.20 -10.55 -1.56
CA GLU A 69 4.24 -11.31 -2.82
C GLU A 69 3.84 -10.44 -4.03
N LEU A 70 2.91 -9.50 -3.82
CA LEU A 70 2.52 -8.51 -4.82
C LEU A 70 3.53 -7.36 -5.00
N GLY A 71 4.61 -7.32 -4.21
CA GLY A 71 5.62 -6.26 -4.28
C GLY A 71 5.16 -4.90 -3.77
N VAL A 72 4.00 -4.81 -3.10
CA VAL A 72 3.49 -3.58 -2.47
C VAL A 72 4.27 -3.28 -1.18
N LEU A 73 4.53 -4.33 -0.40
CA LEU A 73 5.30 -4.23 0.84
C LEU A 73 6.68 -4.87 0.65
N ARG A 74 7.69 -4.22 1.23
CA ARG A 74 9.06 -4.76 1.30
C ARG A 74 9.56 -4.70 2.74
N LYS A 75 10.31 -5.73 3.13
CA LYS A 75 11.00 -5.74 4.42
C LYS A 75 12.17 -4.76 4.39
N VAL A 76 12.19 -3.85 5.36
CA VAL A 76 13.25 -2.87 5.57
C VAL A 76 14.11 -3.33 6.75
N GLY A 77 15.44 -3.30 6.58
CA GLY A 77 16.38 -3.66 7.65
C GLY A 77 16.50 -2.58 8.72
N HIS A 78 16.84 -2.95 9.96
CA HIS A 78 17.02 -1.99 11.08
C HIS A 78 18.02 -0.87 10.80
N ASN A 79 19.02 -1.11 9.94
CA ASN A 79 20.06 -0.14 9.57
C ASN A 79 19.84 0.47 8.18
N GLU A 80 18.79 0.06 7.46
CA GLU A 80 18.48 0.61 6.15
C GLU A 80 17.90 2.01 6.36
N LYS A 81 18.57 3.02 5.80
CA LYS A 81 18.05 4.38 5.79
C LYS A 81 16.92 4.45 4.78
N VAL A 82 15.70 4.27 5.28
CA VAL A 82 14.49 4.62 4.54
C VAL A 82 14.03 5.96 5.06
N GLU A 83 13.76 6.89 4.17
CA GLU A 83 13.13 8.17 4.52
C GLU A 83 11.69 7.83 4.92
N VAL A 84 11.45 7.75 6.23
CA VAL A 84 10.14 7.41 6.78
C VAL A 84 9.26 8.64 6.65
N THR A 85 8.31 8.62 5.72
CA THR A 85 7.36 9.70 5.58
C THR A 85 6.00 9.30 6.15
N ASN A 86 5.71 9.83 7.34
CA ASN A 86 4.41 9.69 7.96
C ASN A 86 3.54 10.88 7.54
N TYR A 87 2.35 10.59 7.03
CA TYR A 87 1.29 11.58 6.90
C TYR A 87 0.20 11.34 7.92
N THR A 88 -0.37 12.43 8.41
CA THR A 88 -1.71 12.42 8.99
C THR A 88 -2.63 12.96 7.89
N CYS A 89 -3.47 12.11 7.32
CA CYS A 89 -4.53 12.56 6.42
C CYS A 89 -5.56 13.35 7.25
N HIS A 90 -5.48 14.68 7.18
CA HIS A 90 -6.58 15.53 7.62
C HIS A 90 -7.66 15.47 6.54
N TYR A 91 -8.75 14.75 6.82
CA TYR A 91 -9.98 14.93 6.05
C TYR A 91 -10.50 16.33 6.36
N ASN A 92 -10.33 17.26 5.42
CA ASN A 92 -11.12 18.48 5.42
C ASN A 92 -12.54 18.09 5.00
N LEU A 93 -13.42 17.93 5.99
CA LEU A 93 -14.86 17.99 5.78
C LEU A 93 -15.24 19.48 5.67
N GLU A 94 -15.07 20.05 4.48
CA GLU A 94 -15.76 21.28 4.07
C GLU A 94 -16.65 21.00 2.86
#